data_AF-A0A537IGK6-F1
#
_entry.id   AF-A0A537IGK6-F1
#
_cell.length_a   1.000
_cell.length_b   1.000
_cell.length_c   1.000
_cell.angle_alpha   90.00
_cell.angle_beta   90.00
_cell.angle_gamma   90.00
#
_symmetry.space_group_name_H-M   'P 1'
#
loop_
_entity.id
_entity.type
_entity.pdbx_description
1 polymer ?
#
loop_
_entity_poly.entity_id
_entity_poly.type
_entity_poly.pdbx_seq_one_letter_code
_entity_poly.pdbx_strand_id
1 'polypeptide(L)'
;MLNKNTEAFLGALATKGRVRTLATPKLLALENQEAKAVIGNSTGFKVTTTINLVTTETIQFLESGVILKVTPSVDQRGRVLMKVHPEVSSASLSDGIPSKKSTEVTTELLCEDGQSIFIGGLIKSGS
;
A
#
# COMPACT_ATOMS: atom_id res chain seq x y z
N MET A 1 -5.97 38.83 -30.45
CA MET A 1 -6.79 37.62 -30.23
C MET A 1 -5.92 36.39 -30.44
N LEU A 2 -4.95 36.14 -29.56
CA LEU A 2 -4.19 34.89 -29.53
C LEU A 2 -4.08 34.48 -28.07
N ASN A 3 -4.06 33.18 -27.80
CA ASN A 3 -3.67 32.57 -26.54
C ASN A 3 -4.78 32.29 -25.49
N LYS A 4 -5.88 31.62 -25.87
CA LYS A 4 -6.68 30.81 -24.91
C LYS A 4 -6.60 29.30 -25.19
N ASN A 5 -6.47 28.91 -26.46
CA ASN A 5 -6.34 27.49 -26.82
C ASN A 5 -4.98 26.90 -26.49
N THR A 6 -3.91 27.69 -26.54
CA THR A 6 -2.53 27.23 -26.26
C THR A 6 -2.30 27.00 -24.77
N GLU A 7 -2.87 27.83 -23.88
CA GLU A 7 -2.85 27.61 -22.44
C GLU A 7 -3.70 26.40 -22.01
N ALA A 8 -4.87 26.20 -22.63
CA ALA A 8 -5.70 25.03 -22.38
C ALA A 8 -5.05 23.72 -22.84
N PHE A 9 -4.34 23.75 -23.97
CA PHE A 9 -3.60 22.59 -24.48
C PHE A 9 -2.34 22.28 -23.62
N LEU A 10 -1.65 23.32 -23.12
CA LEU A 10 -0.49 23.16 -22.25
C LEU A 10 -0.88 22.66 -20.84
N GLY A 11 -2.04 23.06 -20.32
CA GLY A 11 -2.60 22.54 -19.07
C GLY A 11 -3.08 21.08 -19.16
N ALA A 12 -3.57 20.66 -20.33
CA ALA A 12 -3.98 19.28 -20.56
C ALA A 12 -2.79 18.31 -20.73
N LEU A 13 -1.66 18.76 -21.28
CA LEU A 13 -0.45 17.94 -21.47
C LEU A 13 0.40 17.78 -20.21
N ALA A 14 0.31 18.72 -19.26
CA ALA A 14 1.13 18.69 -18.03
C ALA A 14 0.71 17.60 -17.02
N THR A 15 -0.49 17.02 -17.17
CA THR A 15 -1.06 16.06 -16.19
C THR A 15 -0.93 14.61 -16.66
N LYS A 16 0.22 14.23 -17.22
CA LYS A 16 0.61 12.82 -17.40
C LYS A 16 1.89 12.52 -16.62
N GLY A 17 1.85 12.80 -15.33
CA GLY A 17 2.83 12.29 -14.37
C GLY A 17 2.58 10.81 -14.12
N ARG A 18 3.07 9.92 -14.99
CA ARG A 18 3.08 8.48 -14.74
C ARG A 18 4.17 8.17 -13.70
N VAL A 19 3.89 8.51 -12.44
CA VAL A 19 4.80 8.24 -11.32
C VAL A 19 4.71 6.76 -11.00
N ARG A 20 5.72 6.01 -11.42
CA ARG A 20 5.87 4.59 -11.09
C ARG A 20 6.67 4.49 -9.79
N THR A 21 5.98 4.53 -8.65
CA THR A 21 6.62 4.32 -7.35
C THR A 21 6.94 2.82 -7.21
N LEU A 22 8.20 2.45 -7.39
CA LEU A 22 8.71 1.12 -7.07
C LEU A 22 9.26 1.18 -5.64
N ALA A 23 8.45 0.80 -4.66
CA ALA A 23 8.96 0.62 -3.31
C ALA A 23 9.57 -0.79 -3.20
N THR A 24 10.81 -0.87 -2.75
CA THR A 24 11.47 -2.13 -2.39
C THR A 24 11.67 -2.17 -0.87
N PRO A 25 10.63 -2.50 -0.10
CA PRO A 25 10.76 -2.65 1.35
C PRO A 25 11.77 -3.76 1.67
N LYS A 26 12.66 -3.48 2.62
CA LYS A 26 13.58 -4.47 3.21
C LYS A 26 13.27 -4.56 4.69
N LEU A 27 13.22 -5.77 5.23
CA LEU A 27 13.01 -6.01 6.66
C LEU A 27 13.89 -7.17 7.13
N LEU A 28 14.18 -7.17 8.43
CA LEU A 28 14.79 -8.29 9.13
C LEU A 28 13.72 -8.92 10.02
N ALA A 29 13.71 -10.24 10.10
CA ALA A 29 12.72 -11.00 10.84
C ALA A 29 13.39 -12.15 11.59
N LEU A 30 12.84 -12.52 12.74
CA LEU A 30 13.24 -13.70 13.48
C LEU A 30 12.45 -14.92 12.99
N GLU A 31 12.98 -16.11 13.23
CA GLU A 31 12.30 -17.36 12.89
C GLU A 31 10.94 -17.47 13.60
N ASN A 32 9.90 -17.80 12.83
CA ASN A 32 8.52 -17.96 13.28
C ASN A 32 7.92 -16.68 13.90
N GLN A 33 8.53 -15.51 13.66
CA GLN A 33 8.03 -14.21 14.12
C GLN A 33 7.57 -13.37 12.93
N GLU A 34 6.36 -12.81 13.02
CA GLU A 34 5.89 -11.87 12.01
C GLU A 34 6.68 -10.56 12.11
N ALA A 35 7.23 -10.13 10.99
CA ALA A 35 7.81 -8.81 10.83
C ALA A 35 7.01 -8.00 9.82
N LYS A 36 6.77 -6.72 10.14
CA LYS A 36 5.94 -5.79 9.36
C LYS A 36 6.73 -4.54 9.01
N ALA A 37 6.74 -4.19 7.73
CA ALA A 37 7.17 -2.89 7.24
C ALA A 37 5.97 -2.11 6.68
N VAL A 38 5.84 -0.84 7.07
CA VAL A 38 4.79 0.07 6.57
C VAL A 38 5.46 1.33 6.04
N ILE A 39 5.34 1.57 4.74
CA ILE A 39 5.83 2.78 4.07
C ILE A 39 4.63 3.46 3.42
N GLY A 40 4.11 4.50 4.05
CA GLY A 40 2.86 5.09 3.58
C GLY A 40 2.37 6.23 4.44
N ASN A 41 1.12 6.60 4.20
CA ASN A 41 0.43 7.67 4.90
C ASN A 41 -0.74 7.10 5.71
N SER A 42 -0.96 7.69 6.87
CA SER A 42 -2.13 7.45 7.70
C SER A 42 -3.09 8.64 7.54
N THR A 43 -4.22 8.43 6.86
CA THR A 43 -5.20 9.50 6.58
C THR A 43 -6.27 9.49 7.64
N GLY A 44 -6.36 10.57 8.43
CA GLY A 44 -7.41 10.73 9.43
C GLY A 44 -8.77 11.07 8.79
N PHE A 45 -9.84 10.47 9.27
CA PHE A 45 -11.23 10.82 8.92
C PHE A 45 -12.10 10.86 10.18
N LYS A 46 -13.13 11.71 10.15
CA LYS A 46 -14.05 11.90 11.27
C LYS A 46 -15.16 10.84 11.20
N VAL A 47 -15.43 10.20 12.33
CA VAL A 47 -16.56 9.30 12.53
C VAL A 47 -17.48 9.93 13.56
N THR A 48 -18.69 10.25 13.14
CA THR A 48 -19.73 10.80 14.01
C THR A 48 -20.72 9.70 14.34
N THR A 49 -20.84 9.38 15.62
CA THR A 49 -21.76 8.36 16.13
C THR A 49 -22.75 9.02 17.08
N THR A 50 -24.05 8.88 16.81
CA THR A 50 -25.11 9.42 17.67
C THR A 50 -25.85 8.28 18.34
N ILE A 51 -25.81 8.22 19.67
CA ILE A 51 -26.52 7.24 20.51
C ILE A 51 -27.30 8.00 21.57
N ASN A 52 -28.61 7.76 21.68
CA ASN A 52 -29.49 8.36 22.69
C ASN A 52 -29.34 9.90 22.81
N LEU A 53 -29.40 10.62 21.68
CA LEU A 53 -29.24 12.09 21.58
C LEU A 53 -27.84 12.63 21.96
N VAL A 54 -26.90 11.77 22.33
CA VAL A 54 -25.49 12.14 22.52
C VAL A 54 -24.77 11.90 21.21
N THR A 55 -24.17 12.97 20.66
CA THR A 55 -23.33 12.90 19.46
C THR A 55 -21.87 12.88 19.88
N THR A 56 -21.16 11.83 19.50
CA THR A 56 -19.72 11.67 19.74
C THR A 56 -18.99 11.71 18.40
N GLU A 57 -17.96 12.54 18.33
CA GLU A 57 -17.05 12.59 17.18
C GLU A 57 -15.72 11.95 17.56
N THR A 58 -15.28 10.97 16.78
CA THR A 58 -13.99 10.29 16.95
C THR A 58 -13.18 10.41 15.67
N ILE A 59 -11.86 10.61 15.78
CA ILE A 59 -10.96 10.55 14.63
C ILE A 59 -10.49 9.11 14.47
N GLN A 60 -10.70 8.53 13.28
CA GLN A 60 -10.14 7.24 12.88
C GLN A 60 -9.10 7.44 11.80
N PHE A 61 -8.20 6.47 11.65
CA PHE A 61 -7.06 6.55 10.74
C PHE A 61 -7.10 5.43 9.70
N LEU A 62 -6.95 5.81 8.44
CA LEU A 62 -6.84 4.89 7.31
C LEU A 62 -5.39 4.79 6.84
N GLU A 63 -4.74 3.66 7.13
CA GLU A 63 -3.39 3.37 6.63
C GLU A 63 -3.43 2.99 5.15
N SER A 64 -2.54 3.61 4.37
CA SER A 64 -2.31 3.27 2.97
C SER A 64 -0.86 3.47 2.56
N GLY A 65 -0.37 2.66 1.63
CA GLY A 65 0.98 2.76 1.10
C GLY A 65 1.48 1.37 0.73
N VAL A 66 2.78 1.13 0.94
CA VAL A 66 3.39 -0.17 0.74
C VAL A 66 3.57 -0.83 2.09
N ILE A 67 2.85 -1.93 2.30
CA ILE A 67 2.89 -2.74 3.51
C ILE A 67 3.47 -4.09 3.12
N LEU A 68 4.44 -4.57 3.88
CA LEU A 68 5.01 -5.91 3.70
C LEU A 68 5.01 -6.62 5.04
N LYS A 69 4.31 -7.74 5.11
CA LYS A 69 4.38 -8.67 6.24
C LYS A 69 5.07 -9.94 5.81
N VAL A 70 5.99 -10.42 6.63
CA VAL A 70 6.69 -11.68 6.38
C VAL A 70 6.83 -12.46 7.68
N THR A 71 6.60 -13.77 7.60
CA THR A 71 6.88 -14.71 8.68
C THR A 71 7.77 -15.82 8.11
N PRO A 72 9.09 -15.80 8.40
CA PRO A 72 10.01 -16.81 7.90
C PRO A 72 10.08 -18.02 8.85
N SER A 73 10.44 -19.17 8.31
CA SER A 73 10.75 -20.40 9.03
C SER A 73 11.87 -21.13 8.26
N VAL A 74 12.79 -21.77 8.97
CA VAL A 74 13.92 -22.47 8.33
C VAL A 74 13.69 -23.97 8.45
N ASP A 75 13.77 -24.69 7.33
CA ASP A 75 13.64 -26.14 7.34
C ASP A 75 14.97 -26.84 7.70
N GLN A 76 14.90 -28.16 7.93
CA GLN A 76 16.07 -28.98 8.29
C GLN A 76 17.17 -29.01 7.23
N ARG A 77 16.90 -28.58 6.00
CA ARG A 77 17.84 -28.51 4.88
C ARG A 77 18.39 -27.09 4.70
N GLY A 78 18.07 -26.15 5.59
CA GLY A 78 18.49 -24.76 5.53
C GLY A 78 17.74 -23.91 4.50
N ARG A 79 16.60 -24.40 3.98
CA ARG A 79 15.74 -23.62 3.08
C ARG A 79 14.82 -22.73 3.92
N VAL A 80 14.50 -21.55 3.38
CA VAL A 80 13.64 -20.59 4.05
C VAL A 80 12.23 -20.71 3.50
N LEU A 81 11.31 -21.19 4.32
CA LEU A 81 9.88 -21.10 4.08
C LEU A 81 9.41 -19.72 4.55
N MET A 82 8.72 -18.98 3.70
CA MET A 82 8.21 -17.65 4.05
C MET A 82 6.73 -17.55 3.74
N LYS A 83 5.94 -17.11 4.73
CA LYS A 83 4.62 -16.54 4.49
C LYS A 83 4.81 -15.07 4.19
N VAL A 84 4.36 -14.62 3.03
CA VAL A 84 4.59 -13.25 2.56
C VAL A 84 3.25 -12.63 2.18
N HIS A 85 3.02 -11.42 2.70
CA HIS A 85 1.85 -10.60 2.39
C HIS A 85 2.28 -9.16 2.04
N PRO A 86 2.67 -8.92 0.79
CA PRO A 86 2.81 -7.58 0.23
C PRO A 86 1.45 -6.97 -0.09
N GLU A 87 1.28 -5.71 0.28
CA GLU A 87 0.13 -4.86 -0.03
C GLU A 87 0.63 -3.53 -0.57
N VAL A 88 0.03 -3.05 -1.66
CA VAL A 88 0.16 -1.70 -2.17
C VAL A 88 -1.22 -1.07 -2.19
N SER A 89 -1.41 -0.06 -1.36
CA SER A 89 -2.68 0.64 -1.22
C SER A 89 -2.56 2.15 -1.31
N SER A 90 -3.68 2.79 -1.64
CA SER A 90 -3.84 4.24 -1.66
C SER A 90 -5.15 4.61 -0.99
N ALA A 91 -5.10 5.54 -0.04
CA ALA A 91 -6.27 6.15 0.59
C ALA A 91 -6.64 7.46 -0.12
N SER A 92 -7.93 7.75 -0.14
CA SER A 92 -8.49 9.05 -0.53
C SER A 92 -9.66 9.38 0.38
N LEU A 93 -9.91 10.67 0.59
CA LEU A 93 -11.03 11.17 1.36
C LEU A 93 -11.84 12.08 0.44
N SER A 94 -13.12 11.75 0.21
CA SER A 94 -14.05 12.59 -0.55
C SER A 94 -15.26 12.86 0.33
N ASP A 95 -15.56 14.14 0.58
CA ASP A 95 -16.70 14.57 1.40
C ASP A 95 -16.80 13.89 2.78
N GLY A 96 -15.66 13.61 3.40
CA GLY A 96 -15.58 12.92 4.70
C GLY A 96 -15.74 11.40 4.64
N ILE A 97 -15.94 10.82 3.45
CA ILE A 97 -16.02 9.38 3.23
C ILE A 97 -14.64 8.84 2.83
N PRO A 98 -14.00 7.98 3.66
CA PRO A 98 -12.72 7.38 3.32
C PRO A 98 -12.89 6.27 2.28
N SER A 99 -11.98 6.22 1.31
CA SER A 99 -11.89 5.15 0.31
C SER A 99 -10.46 4.61 0.25
N LYS A 100 -10.31 3.29 0.30
CA LYS A 100 -9.02 2.59 0.19
C LYS A 100 -9.04 1.70 -1.05
N LYS A 101 -8.08 1.90 -1.94
CA LYS A 101 -7.79 0.97 -3.04
C LYS A 101 -6.55 0.16 -2.67
N SER A 102 -6.67 -1.16 -2.61
CA SER A 102 -5.58 -2.08 -2.27
C SER A 102 -5.28 -3.03 -3.44
N THR A 103 -4.02 -3.45 -3.55
CA THR A 103 -3.57 -4.59 -4.32
C THR A 103 -2.66 -5.38 -3.40
N GLU A 104 -3.03 -6.62 -3.10
CA GLU A 104 -2.32 -7.44 -2.14
C GLU A 104 -2.25 -8.90 -2.62
N VAL A 105 -1.23 -9.61 -2.16
CA VAL A 105 -1.04 -11.02 -2.45
C VAL A 105 -0.69 -11.71 -1.14
N THR A 106 -1.38 -12.80 -0.81
CA THR A 106 -0.99 -13.68 0.29
C THR A 106 -0.47 -14.97 -0.30
N THR A 107 0.77 -15.32 -0.02
CA THR A 107 1.38 -16.54 -0.54
C THR A 107 2.35 -17.14 0.46
N GLU A 108 2.60 -18.43 0.31
CA GLU A 108 3.65 -19.15 1.02
C GLU A 108 4.62 -19.69 -0.02
N LEU A 109 5.91 -19.47 0.19
CA LEU A 109 6.96 -19.80 -0.77
C LEU A 109 8.18 -20.36 -0.06
N LEU A 110 8.89 -21.23 -0.75
CA LEU A 110 10.12 -21.86 -0.30
C LEU A 110 11.26 -21.33 -1.17
N CYS A 111 12.22 -20.61 -0.57
CA CYS A 111 13.46 -20.20 -1.22
C CYS A 111 14.67 -20.91 -0.63
N GLU A 112 15.71 -21.03 -1.45
CA GLU A 112 17.07 -21.21 -0.97
C GLU A 112 17.65 -19.87 -0.51
N ASP A 113 18.62 -19.92 0.41
CA ASP A 113 19.29 -18.72 0.87
C ASP A 113 19.92 -17.94 -0.30
N GLY A 114 19.80 -16.61 -0.26
CA GLY A 114 20.29 -15.72 -1.31
C GLY A 114 19.51 -15.73 -2.64
N GLN A 115 18.48 -16.58 -2.82
CA GLN A 115 17.68 -16.58 -4.04
C GLN A 115 16.55 -15.53 -4.00
N SER A 116 16.37 -14.84 -5.12
CA SER A 116 15.24 -13.94 -5.33
C SER A 116 14.03 -14.71 -5.84
N ILE A 117 12.86 -14.48 -5.23
CA ILE A 117 11.58 -15.03 -5.69
C ILE A 117 10.74 -13.92 -6.31
N PHE A 118 10.11 -14.24 -7.44
CA PHE A 118 9.15 -13.35 -8.08
C PHE A 118 7.74 -13.65 -7.58
N ILE A 119 7.16 -12.70 -6.85
CA ILE A 119 5.75 -12.72 -6.45
C ILE A 119 4.99 -11.88 -7.48
N GLY A 120 4.27 -12.55 -8.38
CA GLY A 120 3.55 -11.89 -9.46
C GLY A 120 2.43 -10.96 -8.96
N GLY A 121 2.05 -9.98 -9.79
CA GLY A 121 0.73 -9.33 -9.70
C GLY A 121 0.65 -7.95 -9.03
N LEU A 122 1.73 -7.37 -8.52
CA LEU A 122 1.69 -6.07 -7.82
C LEU A 122 2.07 -4.84 -8.66
N ILE A 123 2.09 -4.96 -9.99
CA ILE A 123 2.34 -3.81 -10.86
C ILE A 123 1.04 -3.00 -11.01
N LYS A 124 0.90 -1.96 -10.21
CA LYS A 124 -0.12 -0.91 -10.42
C LYS A 124 0.31 -0.04 -11.60
N SER A 125 -0.17 -0.34 -12.80
CA SER A 125 -0.05 0.56 -13.94
C SER A 125 -1.07 1.68 -13.78
N GLY A 126 -0.62 2.87 -13.38
CA GLY A 126 -1.44 4.07 -13.41
C GLY A 126 -1.68 4.50 -14.86
N SER A 127 -2.93 4.39 -15.30
CA SER A 127 -3.41 5.02 -16.54
C SER A 127 -3.60 6.52 -16.34
#